data_AF-A0A5N6EC02-F1
#
_entry.id   AF-A0A5N6EC02-F1
#
_cell.length_a   1.000
_cell.length_b   1.000
_cell.length_c   1.000
_cell.angle_alpha   90.00
_cell.angle_beta   90.00
_cell.angle_gamma   90.00
#
_symmetry.space_group_name_H-M   'P 1'
#
loop_
_entity.id
_entity.type
_entity.pdbx_description
1 polymer ?
#
loop_
_entity_poly.entity_id
_entity_poly.type
_entity_poly.pdbx_seq_one_letter_code
_entity_poly.pdbx_strand_id
1 'polypeptide(L)'
;MCYFFCMLRTYRDKTYPGASYGGIQYLCLTMAYEIYYAFTTTSTWFEKLAFLVWFEFDLGFTAIAIQHAHSPDQRKRLYRNMICGVLAGVLFLRWLAKVYPDEREQITAYWTGIILQFPIGWLCLYSLWKNHDTSGHSLEMWYVPFLNMLTQRSFAEGLRVTRYLGCFTAYGVFFWRYLNVPQNWAYVGSAWSIWTIVLTLIPETLYPFVYVWVFKTRKAKPE
;
A
#
# COMPACT_ATOMS: atom_id res chain seq x y z
N MET A 1 -10.22 -0.85 2.19
CA MET A 1 -10.81 -2.12 2.72
C MET A 1 -9.76 -3.17 3.15
N CYS A 2 -8.58 -3.29 2.52
CA CYS A 2 -7.49 -4.15 3.03
C CYS A 2 -6.97 -3.72 4.42
N TYR A 3 -6.94 -2.42 4.67
CA TYR A 3 -6.50 -1.86 5.96
C TYR A 3 -7.29 -2.35 7.16
N PHE A 4 -8.59 -2.67 7.02
CA PHE A 4 -9.38 -3.19 8.13
C PHE A 4 -8.86 -4.52 8.68
N PHE A 5 -8.50 -5.46 7.79
CA PHE A 5 -7.90 -6.73 8.21
C PHE A 5 -6.49 -6.54 8.75
N CYS A 6 -5.70 -5.63 8.16
CA CYS A 6 -4.39 -5.27 8.71
C CYS A 6 -4.52 -4.67 10.12
N MET A 7 -5.52 -3.81 10.34
CA MET A 7 -5.84 -3.22 11.64
C MET A 7 -6.24 -4.31 12.66
N LEU A 8 -7.16 -5.21 12.29
CA LEU A 8 -7.58 -6.31 13.16
C LEU A 8 -6.43 -7.26 13.51
N ARG A 9 -5.61 -7.64 12.53
CA ARG A 9 -4.43 -8.50 12.77
C ARG A 9 -3.39 -7.78 13.61
N THR A 10 -3.16 -6.49 13.39
CA THR A 10 -2.22 -5.69 14.18
C THR A 10 -2.71 -5.54 15.62
N TYR A 11 -4.01 -5.36 15.82
CA TYR A 11 -4.62 -5.32 17.14
C TYR A 11 -4.46 -6.66 17.89
N ARG A 12 -4.73 -7.78 17.20
CA ARG A 12 -4.65 -9.12 17.78
C ARG A 12 -3.21 -9.59 18.03
N ASP A 13 -2.37 -9.47 17.03
CA ASP A 13 -1.00 -10.03 17.02
C ASP A 13 0.01 -9.04 17.63
N LYS A 14 -0.40 -7.79 17.93
CA LYS A 14 0.44 -6.70 18.46
C LYS A 14 1.71 -6.45 17.63
N THR A 15 1.63 -6.72 16.32
CA THR A 15 2.72 -6.55 15.36
C THR A 15 2.14 -6.31 13.97
N TYR A 16 2.94 -5.74 13.07
CA TYR A 16 2.58 -5.49 11.69
C TYR A 16 3.74 -5.84 10.74
N PRO A 17 3.49 -6.03 9.44
CA PRO A 17 4.53 -6.34 8.46
C PRO A 17 5.64 -5.29 8.47
N GLY A 18 6.89 -5.72 8.70
CA GLY A 18 8.03 -4.80 8.78
C GLY A 18 8.11 -3.96 10.06
N ALA A 19 7.43 -4.36 11.14
CA ALA A 19 7.54 -3.69 12.46
C ALA A 19 8.99 -3.60 12.95
N SER A 20 9.80 -4.63 12.73
CA SER A 20 11.24 -4.65 13.09
C SER A 20 12.09 -3.60 12.34
N TYR A 21 11.61 -3.09 11.21
CA TYR A 21 12.30 -2.08 10.40
C TYR A 21 11.67 -0.69 10.54
N GLY A 22 10.71 -0.51 11.45
CA GLY A 22 9.98 0.74 11.57
C GLY A 22 9.12 1.06 10.33
N GLY A 23 8.66 0.02 9.61
CA GLY A 23 8.00 0.16 8.30
C GLY A 23 6.77 1.08 8.28
N ILE A 24 6.17 1.33 9.45
CA ILE A 24 5.05 2.26 9.59
C ILE A 24 5.43 3.70 9.21
N GLN A 25 6.71 4.08 9.34
CA GLN A 25 7.17 5.41 8.97
C GLN A 25 7.12 5.65 7.47
N TYR A 26 7.13 4.61 6.62
CA TYR A 26 6.94 4.80 5.18
C TYR A 26 5.55 5.35 4.83
N LEU A 27 4.53 5.06 5.65
CA LEU A 27 3.18 5.58 5.45
C LEU A 27 3.09 7.09 5.63
N CYS A 28 4.08 7.75 6.26
CA CYS A 28 4.07 9.21 6.34
C CYS A 28 4.18 9.85 4.95
N LEU A 29 4.91 9.23 4.03
CA LEU A 29 5.05 9.72 2.66
C LEU A 29 3.81 9.38 1.82
N THR A 30 3.19 8.22 2.05
CA THR A 30 1.90 7.86 1.41
C THR A 30 0.78 8.81 1.84
N MET A 31 0.65 9.09 3.14
CA MET A 31 -0.30 10.06 3.65
C MET A 31 -0.02 11.49 3.13
N ALA A 32 1.24 11.88 3.02
CA ALA A 32 1.61 13.17 2.42
C ALA A 32 1.22 13.25 0.95
N TYR A 33 1.44 12.16 0.19
CA TYR A 33 1.03 12.02 -1.20
C TYR A 33 -0.48 12.16 -1.37
N GLU A 34 -1.26 11.43 -0.56
CA GLU A 34 -2.72 11.43 -0.64
C GLU A 34 -3.31 12.79 -0.29
N ILE A 35 -2.82 13.45 0.77
CA ILE A 35 -3.24 14.81 1.09
C ILE A 35 -2.87 15.76 -0.06
N TYR A 36 -1.60 15.80 -0.46
CA TYR A 36 -1.13 16.80 -1.41
C TYR A 36 -1.89 16.71 -2.74
N TYR A 37 -1.93 15.52 -3.35
CA TYR A 37 -2.57 15.33 -4.65
C TYR A 37 -4.10 15.33 -4.60
N ALA A 38 -4.73 15.06 -3.44
CA ALA A 38 -6.16 15.29 -3.28
C ALA A 38 -6.52 16.75 -3.53
N PHE A 39 -5.68 17.71 -3.14
CA PHE A 39 -5.97 19.13 -3.29
C PHE A 39 -5.37 19.75 -4.57
N THR A 40 -4.29 19.20 -5.14
CA THR A 40 -3.63 19.77 -6.33
C THR A 40 -4.09 19.16 -7.65
N THR A 41 -4.41 17.86 -7.69
CA THR A 41 -4.72 17.15 -8.94
C THR A 41 -6.22 16.95 -9.19
N THR A 42 -7.02 16.80 -8.13
CA THR A 42 -8.45 16.49 -8.29
C THR A 42 -9.28 17.72 -8.67
N SER A 43 -10.26 17.51 -9.57
CA SER A 43 -11.15 18.59 -10.01
C SER A 43 -12.57 18.43 -9.48
N THR A 44 -12.94 17.18 -9.16
CA THR A 44 -14.29 16.85 -8.67
C THR A 44 -14.27 16.52 -7.19
N TRP A 45 -15.38 16.82 -6.51
CA TRP A 45 -15.59 16.41 -5.11
C TRP A 45 -15.47 14.89 -4.93
N PHE A 46 -15.91 14.11 -5.92
CA PHE A 46 -15.83 12.65 -5.87
C PHE A 46 -14.38 12.14 -5.86
N GLU A 47 -13.53 12.65 -6.76
CA GLU A 47 -12.10 12.29 -6.78
C GLU A 47 -11.41 12.71 -5.49
N LYS A 48 -11.70 13.90 -4.99
CA LYS A 48 -11.15 14.41 -3.73
C LYS A 48 -11.53 13.52 -2.55
N LEU A 49 -12.80 13.14 -2.44
CA LEU A 49 -13.28 12.23 -1.40
C LEU A 49 -12.64 10.85 -1.54
N ALA A 50 -12.42 10.35 -2.75
CA ALA A 50 -11.74 9.08 -2.95
C ALA A 50 -10.32 9.10 -2.34
N PHE A 51 -9.51 10.14 -2.62
CA PHE A 51 -8.19 10.28 -2.00
C PHE A 51 -8.25 10.46 -0.48
N LEU A 52 -9.21 11.24 0.04
CA LEU A 52 -9.36 11.46 1.48
C LEU A 52 -9.78 10.20 2.24
N VAL A 53 -10.59 9.33 1.62
CA VAL A 53 -10.96 8.03 2.20
C VAL A 53 -9.73 7.12 2.28
N TRP A 54 -8.84 7.14 1.29
CA TRP A 54 -7.57 6.41 1.36
C TRP A 54 -6.69 6.94 2.50
N PHE A 55 -6.57 8.26 2.62
CA PHE A 55 -5.87 8.91 3.72
C PHE A 55 -6.43 8.53 5.09
N GLU A 56 -7.75 8.48 5.24
CA GLU A 56 -8.39 8.07 6.50
C GLU A 56 -8.03 6.63 6.87
N PHE A 57 -7.95 5.71 5.90
CA PHE A 57 -7.53 4.34 6.15
C PHE A 57 -6.06 4.23 6.54
N ASP A 58 -5.17 4.98 5.88
CA ASP A 58 -3.75 5.03 6.21
C ASP A 58 -3.51 5.59 7.62
N LEU A 59 -4.24 6.65 7.96
CA LEU A 59 -4.22 7.26 9.28
C LEU A 59 -4.74 6.30 10.35
N GLY A 60 -5.89 5.65 10.10
CA GLY A 60 -6.48 4.68 11.02
C GLY A 60 -5.55 3.49 11.27
N PHE A 61 -4.95 2.94 10.22
CA PHE A 61 -3.99 1.85 10.35
C PHE A 61 -2.72 2.27 11.11
N THR A 62 -2.17 3.45 10.79
CA THR A 62 -1.02 4.01 11.50
C THR A 62 -1.32 4.20 12.99
N ALA A 63 -2.50 4.74 13.32
CA ALA A 63 -2.91 4.96 14.70
C ALA A 63 -2.99 3.64 15.48
N ILE A 64 -3.64 2.61 14.91
CA ILE A 64 -3.75 1.30 15.55
C ILE A 64 -2.37 0.63 15.68
N ALA A 65 -1.53 0.71 14.65
CA ALA A 65 -0.20 0.14 14.69
C ALA A 65 0.67 0.78 15.78
N ILE A 66 0.67 2.11 15.89
CA ILE A 66 1.42 2.82 16.95
C ILE A 66 0.86 2.47 18.33
N GLN A 67 -0.47 2.43 18.50
CA GLN A 67 -1.07 2.17 19.81
C GLN A 67 -0.95 0.73 20.28
N HIS A 68 -0.96 -0.26 19.39
CA HIS A 68 -1.04 -1.66 19.79
C HIS A 68 0.25 -2.45 19.57
N ALA A 69 1.11 -2.05 18.61
CA ALA A 69 2.36 -2.76 18.33
C ALA A 69 3.60 -2.13 18.98
N HIS A 70 3.50 -0.93 19.56
CA HIS A 70 4.64 -0.22 20.16
C HIS A 70 4.44 0.07 21.65
N SER A 71 5.55 0.10 22.38
CA SER A 71 5.59 0.47 23.80
C SER A 71 5.26 1.96 24.01
N PRO A 72 4.67 2.36 25.16
CA PRO A 72 4.30 3.76 25.43
C PRO A 72 5.44 4.77 25.21
N ASP A 73 6.68 4.39 25.53
CA ASP A 73 7.87 5.24 25.39
C ASP A 73 8.24 5.49 23.92
N GLN A 74 8.02 4.49 23.06
CA GLN A 74 8.27 4.59 21.62
C GLN A 74 7.16 5.36 20.88
N ARG A 75 5.91 5.31 21.37
CA ARG A 75 4.75 5.95 20.73
C ARG A 75 4.93 7.44 20.53
N LYS A 76 5.37 8.17 21.56
CA LYS A 76 5.56 9.63 21.48
C LYS A 76 6.56 10.01 20.39
N ARG A 77 7.67 9.28 20.30
CA ARG A 77 8.69 9.48 19.25
C ARG A 77 8.14 9.16 17.87
N LEU A 78 7.40 8.06 17.74
CA LEU A 78 6.79 7.66 16.47
C LEU A 78 5.75 8.66 15.99
N TYR A 79 4.82 9.10 16.85
CA TYR A 79 3.84 10.13 16.48
C TYR A 79 4.50 11.41 15.97
N ARG A 80 5.53 11.89 16.69
CA ARG A 80 6.30 13.07 16.25
C ARG A 80 6.95 12.82 14.89
N ASN A 81 7.61 11.68 14.70
CA ASN A 81 8.25 11.34 13.44
C ASN A 81 7.24 11.24 12.28
N MET A 82 6.06 10.65 12.52
CA MET A 82 4.98 10.57 11.52
C MET A 82 4.49 11.96 11.13
N ILE A 83 4.19 12.83 12.10
CA ILE A 83 3.71 14.19 11.82
C ILE A 83 4.78 15.00 11.07
N CYS A 84 6.02 14.98 11.56
CA CYS A 84 7.13 15.65 10.89
C CYS A 84 7.37 15.07 9.48
N GLY A 85 7.24 13.76 9.31
CA GLY A 85 7.39 13.07 8.03
C GLY A 85 6.30 13.44 7.03
N VAL A 86 5.04 13.53 7.46
CA VAL A 86 3.93 13.98 6.60
C VAL A 86 4.16 15.44 6.18
N LEU A 87 4.47 16.33 7.13
CA LEU A 87 4.71 17.74 6.82
C LEU A 87 5.91 17.93 5.88
N ALA A 88 7.01 17.24 6.15
CA ALA A 88 8.19 17.25 5.29
C ALA A 88 7.87 16.67 3.90
N GLY A 89 7.09 15.58 3.84
CA GLY A 89 6.63 14.97 2.60
C GLY A 89 5.78 15.93 1.76
N VAL A 90 4.82 16.64 2.36
CA VAL A 90 3.99 17.63 1.67
C VAL A 90 4.84 18.79 1.14
N LEU A 91 5.78 19.29 1.93
CA LEU A 91 6.70 20.35 1.48
C LEU A 91 7.61 19.87 0.35
N PHE A 92 8.08 18.63 0.44
CA PHE A 92 8.89 18.00 -0.60
C PHE A 92 8.11 17.82 -1.90
N LEU A 93 6.87 17.32 -1.84
CA LEU A 93 6.00 17.18 -3.01
C LEU A 93 5.69 18.55 -3.64
N ARG A 94 5.45 19.57 -2.81
CA ARG A 94 5.27 20.95 -3.28
C ARG A 94 6.53 21.50 -3.96
N TRP A 95 7.71 21.24 -3.42
CA TRP A 95 8.96 21.61 -4.05
C TRP A 95 9.15 20.87 -5.38
N LEU A 96 8.86 19.57 -5.40
CA LEU A 96 9.02 18.72 -6.58
C LEU A 96 8.05 19.14 -7.71
N ALA A 97 6.82 19.51 -7.37
CA ALA A 97 5.86 20.08 -8.31
C ALA A 97 6.28 21.46 -8.87
N LYS A 98 7.03 22.26 -8.11
CA LYS A 98 7.63 23.51 -8.62
C LYS A 98 8.78 23.26 -9.59
N VAL A 99 9.58 22.21 -9.35
CA VAL A 99 10.72 21.86 -10.21
C VAL A 99 10.25 21.23 -11.52
N TYR A 100 9.18 20.43 -11.46
CA TYR A 100 8.56 19.79 -12.62
C TYR A 100 7.12 20.28 -12.78
N PRO A 101 6.92 21.53 -13.29
CA PRO A 101 5.60 22.07 -13.52
C PRO A 101 4.93 21.28 -14.65
N ASP A 102 3.79 20.69 -14.34
CA ASP A 102 2.98 19.87 -15.24
C ASP A 102 1.49 20.22 -15.07
N GLU A 103 0.67 20.00 -16.10
CA GLU A 103 -0.76 20.27 -16.02
C GLU A 103 -1.40 19.42 -14.92
N ARG A 104 -1.83 20.10 -13.84
CA ARG A 104 -2.44 19.48 -12.64
C ARG A 104 -1.52 18.47 -11.95
N GLU A 105 -0.21 18.56 -12.17
CA GLU A 105 0.83 17.75 -11.53
C GLU A 105 0.63 16.23 -11.74
N GLN A 106 -0.02 15.82 -12.84
CA GLN A 106 -0.44 14.43 -13.07
C GLN A 106 0.73 13.47 -13.34
N ILE A 107 1.73 13.90 -14.10
CA ILE A 107 2.96 13.13 -14.37
C ILE A 107 3.71 12.94 -13.05
N THR A 108 3.83 14.02 -12.29
CA THR A 108 4.54 14.03 -11.01
C THR A 108 3.83 13.14 -9.98
N ALA A 109 2.50 13.19 -9.91
CA ALA A 109 1.69 12.29 -9.09
C ALA A 109 1.88 10.82 -9.50
N TYR A 110 1.88 10.53 -10.80
CA TYR A 110 2.08 9.17 -11.30
C TYR A 110 3.42 8.56 -10.85
N TRP A 111 4.53 9.28 -11.08
CA TRP A 111 5.85 8.78 -10.73
C TRP A 111 6.06 8.68 -9.21
N THR A 112 5.62 9.69 -8.46
CA THR A 112 5.74 9.68 -6.99
C THR A 112 4.91 8.55 -6.39
N GLY A 113 3.69 8.31 -6.89
CA GLY A 113 2.84 7.20 -6.44
C GLY A 113 3.48 5.83 -6.69
N ILE A 114 4.07 5.61 -7.88
CA ILE A 114 4.76 4.36 -8.22
C ILE A 114 5.99 4.15 -7.32
N ILE A 115 6.79 5.19 -7.12
CA ILE A 115 7.99 5.12 -6.28
C ILE A 115 7.63 4.82 -4.82
N LEU A 116 6.53 5.37 -4.30
CA LEU A 116 6.06 5.09 -2.95
C LEU A 116 5.51 3.67 -2.80
N GLN A 117 4.84 3.14 -3.82
CA GLN A 117 4.30 1.78 -3.80
C GLN A 117 5.40 0.71 -3.81
N PHE A 118 6.50 0.98 -4.50
CA PHE A 118 7.60 0.04 -4.70
C PHE A 118 8.18 -0.55 -3.40
N PRO A 119 8.68 0.24 -2.43
CA PRO A 119 9.25 -0.31 -1.20
C PRO A 119 8.21 -1.04 -0.34
N ILE A 120 6.94 -0.66 -0.38
CA ILE A 120 5.88 -1.23 0.47
C ILE A 120 5.67 -2.72 0.16
N GLY A 121 5.54 -3.07 -1.12
CA GLY A 121 5.35 -4.47 -1.54
C GLY A 121 6.54 -5.35 -1.20
N TRP A 122 7.75 -4.86 -1.52
CA TRP A 122 8.99 -5.60 -1.27
C TRP A 122 9.32 -5.76 0.22
N LEU A 123 9.08 -4.74 1.05
CA LEU A 123 9.28 -4.84 2.51
C LEU A 123 8.33 -5.85 3.14
N CYS A 124 7.06 -5.88 2.69
CA CYS A 124 6.09 -6.88 3.15
C CYS A 124 6.56 -8.30 2.83
N LEU A 125 7.02 -8.54 1.59
CA LEU A 125 7.52 -9.85 1.15
C LEU A 125 8.80 -10.24 1.89
N TYR A 126 9.75 -9.31 2.00
CA TYR A 126 11.04 -9.53 2.67
C TYR A 126 10.86 -9.84 4.16
N SER A 127 9.98 -9.11 4.85
CA SER A 127 9.65 -9.35 6.27
C SER A 127 9.11 -10.77 6.47
N LEU A 128 8.20 -11.21 5.60
CA LEU A 128 7.58 -12.54 5.64
C LEU A 128 8.61 -13.64 5.41
N TRP A 129 9.46 -13.47 4.39
CA TRP A 129 10.50 -14.44 4.04
C TRP A 129 11.59 -14.54 5.11
N LYS A 130 12.07 -13.41 5.63
CA LYS A 130 13.16 -13.39 6.62
C LYS A 130 12.70 -13.88 7.99
N ASN A 131 11.59 -13.36 8.49
CA ASN A 131 11.13 -13.66 9.85
C ASN A 131 10.48 -15.05 9.95
N HIS A 132 10.13 -15.68 8.81
CA HIS A 132 9.38 -16.94 8.77
C HIS A 132 8.14 -16.92 9.71
N ASP A 133 7.55 -15.74 9.88
CA ASP A 133 6.40 -15.51 10.74
C ASP A 133 5.29 -14.80 9.96
N THR A 134 4.07 -15.29 10.15
CA THR A 134 2.86 -14.76 9.54
C THR A 134 2.12 -13.77 10.45
N SER A 135 2.63 -13.50 11.66
CA SER A 135 2.01 -12.55 12.60
C SER A 135 1.93 -11.15 11.99
N GLY A 136 0.76 -10.50 12.07
CA GLY A 136 0.52 -9.19 11.45
C GLY A 136 0.33 -9.21 9.92
N HIS A 137 0.70 -10.29 9.23
CA HIS A 137 0.43 -10.49 7.81
C HIS A 137 -0.98 -11.09 7.61
N SER A 138 -1.74 -10.68 6.60
CA SER A 138 -3.06 -11.26 6.28
C SER A 138 -3.08 -11.81 4.84
N LEU A 139 -3.51 -13.08 4.68
CA LEU A 139 -3.75 -13.70 3.37
C LEU A 139 -5.10 -13.27 2.78
N GLU A 140 -6.06 -12.90 3.64
CA GLU A 140 -7.37 -12.39 3.23
C GLU A 140 -7.26 -11.09 2.42
N MET A 141 -6.09 -10.43 2.46
CA MET A 141 -5.74 -9.26 1.64
C MET A 141 -5.46 -9.60 0.16
N TRP A 142 -5.12 -10.85 -0.16
CA TRP A 142 -4.50 -11.24 -1.45
C TRP A 142 -5.34 -12.19 -2.32
N TYR A 143 -6.36 -12.83 -1.76
CA TYR A 143 -6.89 -14.05 -2.38
C TYR A 143 -7.73 -13.78 -3.63
N VAL A 144 -7.24 -14.37 -4.73
CA VAL A 144 -7.91 -14.64 -6.00
C VAL A 144 -8.87 -15.83 -5.82
N PRO A 145 -10.11 -15.79 -6.34
CA PRO A 145 -11.15 -16.79 -6.12
C PRO A 145 -10.97 -18.12 -6.89
N PHE A 146 -9.75 -18.58 -7.17
CA PHE A 146 -9.55 -19.79 -7.99
C PHE A 146 -9.32 -21.09 -7.19
N LEU A 147 -9.01 -21.01 -5.88
CA LEU A 147 -8.74 -22.19 -5.04
C LEU A 147 -9.89 -22.58 -4.11
N ASN A 148 -10.99 -21.83 -4.10
CA ASN A 148 -12.11 -22.02 -3.16
C ASN A 148 -13.33 -22.74 -3.75
N MET A 149 -13.22 -23.38 -4.92
CA MET A 149 -14.31 -24.21 -5.46
C MET A 149 -14.55 -25.52 -4.68
N LEU A 150 -13.76 -25.81 -3.62
CA LEU A 150 -13.86 -27.05 -2.85
C LEU A 150 -14.19 -26.90 -1.37
N THR A 151 -14.43 -25.70 -0.84
CA THR A 151 -14.87 -25.55 0.57
C THR A 151 -15.94 -24.47 0.73
N GLN A 152 -17.19 -24.91 0.65
CA GLN A 152 -18.38 -24.20 1.11
C GLN A 152 -18.24 -23.83 2.59
N ARG A 153 -17.80 -22.61 2.91
CA ARG A 153 -18.12 -21.96 4.20
C ARG A 153 -17.89 -20.44 4.17
N SER A 154 -18.99 -19.74 4.45
CA SER A 154 -19.06 -18.45 5.16
C SER A 154 -18.97 -17.16 4.33
N PHE A 155 -20.14 -16.76 3.78
CA PHE A 155 -20.92 -15.54 4.08
C PHE A 155 -20.21 -14.17 4.25
N ALA A 156 -19.00 -13.97 3.70
CA ALA A 156 -18.35 -12.66 3.64
C ALA A 156 -17.53 -12.50 2.34
N GLU A 157 -18.14 -12.88 1.21
CA GLU A 157 -17.45 -13.04 -0.08
C GLU A 157 -17.45 -11.79 -0.99
N GLY A 158 -18.04 -10.67 -0.56
CA GLY A 158 -18.08 -9.45 -1.39
C GLY A 158 -16.83 -8.56 -1.37
N LEU A 159 -15.83 -8.85 -0.52
CA LEU A 159 -14.80 -7.85 -0.17
C LEU A 159 -13.36 -8.40 -0.12
N ARG A 160 -13.10 -9.57 -0.71
CA ARG A 160 -11.85 -10.33 -0.50
C ARG A 160 -10.74 -10.12 -1.54
N VAL A 161 -10.94 -9.20 -2.50
CA VAL A 161 -10.09 -9.11 -3.71
C VAL A 161 -9.43 -7.74 -3.90
N THR A 162 -9.26 -6.95 -2.83
CA THR A 162 -9.10 -5.50 -2.98
C THR A 162 -7.68 -4.99 -3.26
N ARG A 163 -6.61 -5.68 -2.81
CA ARG A 163 -5.23 -5.19 -3.05
C ARG A 163 -4.72 -5.56 -4.44
N TYR A 164 -4.75 -6.85 -4.78
CA TYR A 164 -4.30 -7.32 -6.09
C TYR A 164 -5.17 -6.74 -7.22
N LEU A 165 -6.51 -6.82 -7.15
CA LEU A 165 -7.35 -6.12 -8.15
C LEU A 165 -7.19 -4.60 -8.06
N GLY A 166 -6.92 -4.03 -6.88
CA GLY A 166 -6.63 -2.60 -6.75
C GLY A 166 -5.42 -2.18 -7.59
N CYS A 167 -4.32 -2.92 -7.50
CA CYS A 167 -3.14 -2.70 -8.33
C CYS A 167 -3.44 -2.90 -9.82
N PHE A 168 -4.10 -3.99 -10.21
CA PHE A 168 -4.46 -4.25 -11.61
C PHE A 168 -5.45 -3.22 -12.16
N THR A 169 -6.41 -2.76 -11.36
CA THR A 169 -7.38 -1.73 -11.76
C THR A 169 -6.69 -0.38 -11.87
N ALA A 170 -5.81 -0.02 -10.94
CA ALA A 170 -5.03 1.22 -11.02
C ALA A 170 -4.15 1.25 -12.28
N TYR A 171 -3.38 0.19 -12.54
CA TYR A 171 -2.58 0.07 -13.75
C TYR A 171 -3.44 -0.01 -15.01
N GLY A 172 -4.56 -0.73 -14.95
CA GLY A 172 -5.53 -0.83 -16.04
C GLY A 172 -6.14 0.52 -16.42
N VAL A 173 -6.46 1.38 -15.44
CA VAL A 173 -6.92 2.75 -15.69
C VAL A 173 -5.82 3.59 -16.34
N PHE A 174 -4.55 3.44 -15.94
CA PHE A 174 -3.43 4.12 -16.60
C PHE A 174 -3.25 3.67 -18.05
N PHE A 175 -3.31 2.37 -18.32
CA PHE A 175 -3.27 1.84 -19.68
C PHE A 175 -4.49 2.25 -20.51
N TRP A 176 -5.69 2.26 -19.93
CA TRP A 176 -6.90 2.74 -20.59
C TRP A 176 -6.76 4.21 -21.00
N ARG A 177 -6.24 5.07 -20.10
CA ARG A 177 -5.98 6.48 -20.39
C ARG A 177 -4.90 6.65 -21.48
N TYR A 178 -3.87 5.82 -21.47
CA TYR A 178 -2.87 5.78 -22.54
C TYR A 178 -3.48 5.40 -23.91
N LEU A 179 -4.38 4.43 -23.95
CA LEU A 179 -5.04 4.01 -25.21
C LEU A 179 -6.05 5.04 -25.74
N ASN A 180 -6.74 5.77 -24.85
CA ASN A 180 -7.75 6.75 -25.25
C ASN A 180 -7.17 8.15 -25.53
N VAL A 181 -6.14 8.57 -24.78
CA VAL A 181 -5.51 9.90 -24.91
C VAL A 181 -3.99 9.76 -24.86
N PRO A 182 -3.35 9.13 -25.86
CA PRO A 182 -1.92 8.80 -25.82
C PRO A 182 -1.00 10.01 -25.69
N GLN A 183 -1.41 11.18 -26.19
CA GLN A 183 -0.63 12.41 -26.13
C GLN A 183 -0.38 12.90 -24.69
N ASN A 184 -1.35 12.70 -23.79
CA ASN A 184 -1.24 13.13 -22.39
C ASN A 184 -0.69 12.05 -21.46
N TRP A 185 -0.48 10.82 -21.96
CA TRP A 185 -0.12 9.64 -21.15
C TRP A 185 1.07 8.88 -21.74
N ALA A 186 1.83 9.46 -22.67
CA ALA A 186 2.94 8.81 -23.36
C ALA A 186 4.00 8.22 -22.42
N TYR A 187 4.17 8.83 -21.23
CA TYR A 187 5.08 8.34 -20.18
C TYR A 187 4.67 6.98 -19.59
N VAL A 188 3.38 6.63 -19.59
CA VAL A 188 2.90 5.31 -19.13
C VAL A 188 3.36 4.20 -20.07
N GLY A 189 3.42 4.48 -21.37
CA GLY A 189 3.94 3.56 -22.38
C GLY A 189 5.47 3.45 -22.43
N SER A 190 6.20 4.23 -21.61
CA SER A 190 7.65 4.17 -21.56
C SER A 190 8.14 2.83 -20.99
N ALA A 191 9.29 2.35 -21.48
CA ALA A 191 9.89 1.13 -20.97
C ALA A 191 10.11 1.20 -19.44
N TRP A 192 10.51 2.36 -18.92
CA TRP A 192 10.72 2.59 -17.49
C TRP A 192 9.45 2.42 -16.66
N SER A 193 8.32 2.96 -17.15
CA SER A 193 7.02 2.79 -16.52
C SER A 193 6.62 1.32 -16.48
N ILE A 194 6.70 0.62 -17.62
CA ILE A 194 6.33 -0.81 -17.73
C ILE A 194 7.21 -1.66 -16.81
N TRP A 195 8.53 -1.44 -16.81
CA TRP A 195 9.45 -2.14 -15.92
C TRP A 195 9.09 -1.92 -14.45
N THR A 196 8.78 -0.69 -14.05
CA THR A 196 8.45 -0.40 -12.65
C THR A 196 7.13 -1.04 -12.24
N ILE A 197 6.12 -1.03 -13.12
CA ILE A 197 4.84 -1.73 -12.91
C ILE A 197 5.05 -3.24 -12.76
N VAL A 198 5.88 -3.85 -13.60
CA VAL A 198 6.18 -5.28 -13.49
C VAL A 198 6.90 -5.57 -12.17
N LEU A 199 7.89 -4.75 -11.80
CA LEU A 199 8.63 -4.93 -10.56
C LEU A 199 7.81 -4.68 -9.29
N THR A 200 6.77 -3.83 -9.34
CA THR A 200 5.81 -3.68 -8.23
C THR A 200 4.81 -4.83 -8.18
N LEU A 201 4.47 -5.45 -9.31
CA LEU A 201 3.58 -6.61 -9.37
C LEU A 201 4.25 -7.92 -8.94
N ILE A 202 5.57 -8.08 -9.08
CA ILE A 202 6.30 -9.28 -8.64
C ILE A 202 6.08 -9.59 -7.16
N PRO A 203 6.37 -8.67 -6.20
CA PRO A 203 6.15 -8.98 -4.80
C PRO A 203 4.69 -9.24 -4.52
N GLU A 204 3.80 -8.60 -5.28
CA GLU A 204 2.36 -8.79 -5.16
C GLU A 204 1.93 -10.21 -5.59
N THR A 205 2.51 -10.74 -6.66
CA THR A 205 2.25 -12.11 -7.10
C THR A 205 2.90 -13.15 -6.17
N LEU A 206 4.11 -12.91 -5.69
CA LEU A 206 4.88 -13.88 -4.89
C LEU A 206 4.39 -14.00 -3.44
N TYR A 207 3.85 -12.91 -2.87
CA TYR A 207 3.43 -12.85 -1.48
C TYR A 207 2.51 -13.99 -1.03
N PRO A 208 1.40 -14.34 -1.73
CA PRO A 208 0.53 -15.43 -1.30
C PRO A 208 1.24 -16.79 -1.28
N PHE A 209 2.14 -17.05 -2.24
CA PHE A 209 2.90 -18.31 -2.29
C PHE A 209 3.89 -18.42 -1.14
N VAL A 210 4.64 -17.34 -0.88
CA VAL A 210 5.58 -17.28 0.26
C VAL A 210 4.84 -17.39 1.58
N TYR A 211 3.66 -16.75 1.71
CA TYR A 211 2.85 -16.89 2.93
C TYR A 211 2.43 -18.33 3.17
N VAL A 212 1.88 -19.01 2.15
CA VAL A 212 1.44 -20.41 2.30
C VAL A 212 2.62 -21.32 2.62
N TRP A 213 3.78 -21.07 2.00
CA TRP A 213 5.00 -21.79 2.29
C TRP A 213 5.40 -21.61 3.77
N VAL A 214 5.56 -20.37 4.25
CA VAL A 214 5.91 -20.06 5.65
C VAL A 214 4.91 -20.70 6.62
N PHE A 215 3.61 -20.57 6.34
CA PHE A 215 2.55 -21.14 7.17
C PHE A 215 2.63 -22.67 7.28
N LYS A 216 2.92 -23.37 6.17
CA LYS A 216 3.11 -24.82 6.15
C LYS A 216 4.38 -25.22 6.90
N THR A 217 5.51 -24.54 6.68
CA THR A 217 6.75 -24.82 7.42
C THR A 217 6.62 -24.61 8.92
N ARG A 218 5.84 -23.62 9.37
CA ARG A 218 5.58 -23.40 10.80
C ARG A 218 4.72 -24.50 11.40
N LYS A 219 3.68 -24.96 10.70
CA LYS A 219 2.86 -26.10 11.13
C LYS A 219 3.62 -27.44 11.15
N ALA A 220 4.64 -27.58 10.29
CA ALA A 220 5.44 -28.80 10.19
C ALA A 220 6.56 -28.88 11.23
N LYS A 221 6.93 -27.78 11.89
CA LYS A 221 7.82 -27.81 13.06
C LYS A 221 7.00 -28.20 14.28
N PRO A 222 7.23 -29.38 14.89
CA PRO A 222 6.69 -29.68 16.21
C PRO A 222 7.35 -28.71 17.21
N GLU A 223 6.58 -28.21 18.17
CA GLU A 223 7.11 -27.53 19.35
C GLU A 223 8.03 -28.45 20.15
#